data_AF-A0A542ANB3-F1
#
_entry.id   AF-A0A542ANB3-F1
#
_cell.length_a   1.000
_cell.length_b   1.000
_cell.length_c   1.000
_cell.angle_alpha   90.00
_cell.angle_beta   90.00
_cell.angle_gamma   90.00
#
_symmetry.space_group_name_H-M   'P 1'
#
loop_
_entity.id
_entity.type
_entity.pdbx_description
1 polymer ?
#
loop_
_entity_poly.entity_id
_entity_poly.type
_entity_poly.pdbx_seq_one_letter_code
_entity_poly.pdbx_strand_id
1 'polypeptide(L)'
;MARTKKEFEGKRDALLLSIWDIFVRNGYENTTLSLIISELSISKGVFYHYFHSKEECADAAIKMFIDRCIERIQAEALPGLTPDQKLTRMILSGVDFFHSDRQQAIGIDAPSNAVFHEKLMIAAVKRLAPVFARMIEQGVAEQVFSTEHPLESAEMILTLSNFYLDDVLFQWKPETIPDKIRAVADSAERILGAKKGTFRFLCFLAEGRSAP
;
A
#
# COMPACT_ATOMS: atom_id res chain seq x y z
N MET A 1 11.91 31.95 -4.86
CA MET A 1 12.20 30.82 -3.95
C MET A 1 11.16 29.69 -4.02
N ALA A 2 9.85 29.96 -4.23
CA ALA A 2 8.84 28.89 -4.37
C ALA A 2 8.95 28.05 -5.67
N ARG A 3 9.33 28.66 -6.80
CA ARG A 3 9.49 27.97 -8.10
C ARG A 3 10.64 26.95 -8.08
N THR A 4 11.76 27.30 -7.47
CA THR A 4 12.96 26.45 -7.34
C THR A 4 12.73 25.25 -6.42
N LYS A 5 11.97 25.42 -5.34
CA LYS A 5 11.60 24.32 -4.43
C LYS A 5 10.66 23.32 -5.10
N LYS A 6 9.66 23.80 -5.83
CA LYS A 6 8.71 22.94 -6.57
C LYS A 6 9.38 22.18 -7.72
N GLU A 7 10.31 22.83 -8.44
CA GLU A 7 11.12 22.17 -9.47
C GLU A 7 12.09 21.13 -8.88
N PHE A 8 12.61 21.38 -7.67
CA PHE A 8 13.45 20.43 -6.93
C PHE A 8 12.66 19.21 -6.42
N GLU A 9 11.48 19.43 -5.84
CA GLU A 9 10.56 18.36 -5.41
C GLU A 9 10.12 17.49 -6.60
N GLY A 10 9.73 18.10 -7.72
CA GLY A 10 9.33 17.35 -8.92
C GLY A 10 10.46 16.51 -9.53
N LYS A 11 11.72 17.00 -9.49
CA LYS A 11 12.89 16.20 -9.93
C LYS A 11 13.19 15.05 -8.97
N ARG A 12 13.03 15.27 -7.67
CA ARG A 12 13.23 14.24 -6.64
C ARG A 12 12.19 13.13 -6.76
N ASP A 13 10.92 13.45 -7.00
CA ASP A 13 9.87 12.45 -7.15
C ASP A 13 10.07 11.61 -8.41
N ALA A 14 10.46 12.22 -9.53
CA ALA A 14 10.81 11.47 -10.76
C ALA A 14 12.00 10.51 -10.54
N LEU A 15 12.99 10.94 -9.74
CA LEU A 15 14.13 10.10 -9.37
C LEU A 15 13.69 8.91 -8.50
N LEU A 16 12.83 9.16 -7.52
CA LEU A 16 12.31 8.14 -6.60
C LEU A 16 11.42 7.11 -7.32
N LEU A 17 10.63 7.52 -8.31
CA LEU A 17 9.90 6.60 -9.19
C LEU A 17 10.86 5.66 -9.94
N SER A 18 11.89 6.22 -10.54
CA SER A 18 12.89 5.42 -11.26
C SER A 18 13.62 4.45 -10.32
N ILE A 19 13.92 4.89 -9.09
CA ILE A 19 14.54 4.05 -8.05
C ILE A 19 13.62 2.90 -7.63
N TRP A 20 12.32 3.19 -7.44
CA TRP A 20 11.31 2.18 -7.16
C TRP A 20 11.33 1.10 -8.24
N ASP A 21 11.24 1.49 -9.52
CA ASP A 21 11.25 0.56 -10.65
C ASP A 21 12.53 -0.30 -10.70
N ILE A 22 13.69 0.29 -10.37
CA ILE A 22 14.97 -0.43 -10.30
C ILE A 22 14.91 -1.53 -9.23
N PHE A 23 14.42 -1.23 -8.02
CA PHE A 23 14.32 -2.21 -6.94
C PHE A 23 13.30 -3.30 -7.25
N VAL A 24 12.14 -2.91 -7.78
CA VAL A 24 11.08 -3.83 -8.19
C VAL A 24 11.58 -4.82 -9.23
N ARG A 25 12.32 -4.34 -10.24
CA ARG A 25 12.80 -5.17 -11.36
C ARG A 25 14.01 -6.03 -10.99
N ASN A 26 15.00 -5.47 -10.30
CA ASN A 26 16.29 -6.14 -10.08
C ASN A 26 16.34 -6.96 -8.78
N GLY A 27 15.46 -6.66 -7.82
CA GLY A 27 15.59 -7.14 -6.46
C GLY A 27 16.42 -6.18 -5.61
N TYR A 28 15.99 -5.94 -4.38
CA TYR A 28 16.65 -5.08 -3.42
C TYR A 28 18.05 -5.61 -3.16
N GLU A 29 18.22 -6.90 -2.86
CA GLU A 29 19.54 -7.47 -2.58
C GLU A 29 20.54 -7.27 -3.73
N ASN A 30 20.10 -7.50 -4.97
CA ASN A 30 20.94 -7.41 -6.17
C ASN A 30 21.25 -5.98 -6.62
N THR A 31 20.50 -4.99 -6.12
CA THR A 31 20.66 -3.60 -6.53
C THR A 31 21.80 -2.94 -5.76
N THR A 32 22.85 -2.49 -6.46
CA THR A 32 23.96 -1.73 -5.84
C THR A 32 23.80 -0.23 -6.06
N LEU A 33 24.46 0.60 -5.25
CA LEU A 33 24.51 2.06 -5.49
C LEU A 33 25.06 2.39 -6.89
N SER A 34 26.09 1.67 -7.34
CA SER A 34 26.66 1.85 -8.68
C SER A 34 25.66 1.52 -9.79
N LEU A 35 24.85 0.47 -9.60
CA LEU A 35 23.77 0.13 -10.54
C LEU A 35 22.74 1.26 -10.60
N ILE A 36 22.27 1.75 -9.45
CA ILE A 36 21.30 2.86 -9.38
C ILE A 36 21.86 4.10 -10.09
N ILE A 37 23.08 4.51 -9.77
CA ILE A 37 23.74 5.67 -10.39
C ILE A 37 23.82 5.52 -11.91
N SER A 38 24.21 4.32 -12.38
CA SER A 38 24.33 4.01 -13.81
C SER A 38 22.96 4.04 -14.50
N GLU A 39 21.95 3.40 -13.93
CA GLU A 39 20.60 3.35 -14.50
C GLU A 39 19.93 4.72 -14.58
N LEU A 40 20.12 5.54 -13.54
CA LEU A 40 19.59 6.91 -13.51
C LEU A 40 20.42 7.89 -14.35
N SER A 41 21.55 7.45 -14.92
CA SER A 41 22.48 8.30 -15.68
C SER A 41 22.91 9.57 -14.93
N ILE A 42 23.12 9.45 -13.61
CA ILE A 42 23.57 10.55 -12.75
C ILE A 42 25.02 10.35 -12.31
N SER A 43 25.65 11.39 -11.78
CA SER A 43 26.97 11.25 -11.15
C SER A 43 26.84 10.75 -9.72
N LYS A 44 27.92 10.17 -9.18
CA LYS A 44 28.03 9.79 -7.77
C LYS A 44 27.74 10.99 -6.85
N GLY A 45 28.26 12.17 -7.18
CA GLY A 45 28.02 13.39 -6.42
C GLY A 45 26.55 13.82 -6.40
N VAL A 46 25.83 13.65 -7.52
CA VAL A 46 24.38 13.91 -7.59
C VAL A 46 23.61 12.92 -6.75
N PHE A 47 23.95 11.62 -6.77
CA PHE A 47 23.31 10.63 -5.92
C PHE A 47 23.47 10.97 -4.43
N TYR A 48 24.70 11.25 -3.98
CA TYR A 48 24.98 11.60 -2.59
C TYR A 48 24.44 12.97 -2.16
N HIS A 49 23.96 13.79 -3.10
CA HIS A 49 23.19 14.99 -2.76
C HIS A 49 21.78 14.66 -2.26
N TYR A 50 21.20 13.53 -2.69
CA TYR A 50 19.84 13.11 -2.32
C TYR A 50 19.80 11.98 -1.29
N PHE A 51 20.76 11.05 -1.31
CA PHE A 51 20.75 9.85 -0.46
C PHE A 51 22.16 9.51 0.04
N HIS A 52 22.27 9.14 1.32
CA HIS A 52 23.54 8.73 1.92
C HIS A 52 23.78 7.22 1.82
N SER A 53 22.73 6.40 1.64
CA SER A 53 22.84 4.95 1.54
C SER A 53 21.81 4.32 0.60
N LYS A 54 22.01 3.04 0.26
CA LYS A 54 21.03 2.22 -0.48
C LYS A 54 19.74 2.06 0.31
N GLU A 55 19.85 1.92 1.63
CA GLU A 55 18.70 1.78 2.52
C GLU A 55 17.86 3.05 2.57
N GLU A 56 18.49 4.22 2.74
CA GLU A 56 17.78 5.50 2.73
C GLU A 56 17.09 5.76 1.39
N CYS A 57 17.75 5.39 0.28
CA CYS A 57 17.21 5.45 -1.06
C CYS A 57 15.95 4.58 -1.21
N ALA A 58 15.98 3.35 -0.70
CA ALA A 58 14.83 2.44 -0.70
C ALA A 58 13.69 2.94 0.20
N ASP A 59 13.99 3.38 1.41
CA ASP A 59 12.99 3.92 2.35
C ASP A 59 12.30 5.17 1.77
N ALA A 60 13.05 6.02 1.07
CA ALA A 60 12.50 7.19 0.38
C ALA A 60 11.60 6.81 -0.80
N ALA A 61 11.96 5.78 -1.57
CA ALA A 61 11.15 5.27 -2.68
C ALA A 61 9.85 4.64 -2.17
N ILE A 62 9.92 3.81 -1.13
CA ILE A 62 8.75 3.24 -0.45
C ILE A 62 7.85 4.34 0.09
N LYS A 63 8.42 5.36 0.75
CA LYS A 63 7.64 6.47 1.28
C LYS A 63 6.86 7.18 0.16
N MET A 64 7.52 7.50 -0.95
CA MET A 64 6.88 8.14 -2.10
C MET A 64 5.78 7.26 -2.71
N PHE A 65 6.02 5.95 -2.85
CA PHE A 65 5.01 5.03 -3.36
C PHE A 65 3.75 5.01 -2.48
N ILE A 66 3.93 4.91 -1.15
CA ILE A 66 2.81 4.97 -0.20
C ILE A 66 2.14 6.34 -0.15
N ASP A 67 2.88 7.44 -0.33
CA ASP A 67 2.31 8.79 -0.47
C ASP A 67 1.33 8.85 -1.65
N ARG A 68 1.74 8.35 -2.81
CA ARG A 68 0.88 8.28 -4.00
C ARG A 68 -0.36 7.40 -3.79
N CYS A 69 -0.21 6.30 -3.05
CA CYS A 69 -1.34 5.46 -2.66
C CYS A 69 -2.33 6.24 -1.78
N ILE A 70 -1.82 6.92 -0.75
CA ILE A 70 -2.61 7.76 0.17
C ILE A 70 -3.39 8.83 -0.60
N GLU A 71 -2.72 9.56 -1.50
CA GLU A 71 -3.37 10.58 -2.32
C GLU A 71 -4.52 10.00 -3.14
N ARG A 72 -4.31 8.83 -3.76
CA ARG A 72 -5.33 8.15 -4.57
C ARG A 72 -6.52 7.67 -3.74
N ILE A 73 -6.31 7.05 -2.58
CA ILE A 73 -7.41 6.60 -1.73
C ILE A 73 -8.18 7.77 -1.11
N GLN A 74 -7.50 8.86 -0.76
CA GLN A 74 -8.17 10.04 -0.20
C GLN A 74 -9.06 10.75 -1.22
N ALA A 75 -8.72 10.67 -2.51
CA ALA A 75 -9.55 11.20 -3.58
C ALA A 75 -10.91 10.46 -3.72
N GLU A 76 -11.02 9.23 -3.21
CA GLU A 76 -12.26 8.44 -3.25
C GLU A 76 -13.28 8.81 -2.16
N ALA A 77 -12.90 9.61 -1.16
CA ALA A 77 -13.75 10.02 -0.05
C ALA A 77 -14.74 11.13 -0.46
N LEU A 78 -15.52 10.88 -1.51
CA LEU A 78 -16.44 11.86 -2.11
C LEU A 78 -17.59 12.24 -1.16
N PRO A 79 -18.08 13.50 -1.21
CA PRO A 79 -19.26 13.93 -0.46
C PRO A 79 -20.51 13.12 -0.84
N GLY A 80 -21.41 12.93 0.13
CA GLY A 80 -22.71 12.28 -0.08
C GLY A 80 -22.73 10.74 0.01
N LEU A 81 -21.57 10.09 0.14
CA LEU A 81 -21.46 8.67 0.40
C LEU A 81 -21.50 8.36 1.90
N THR A 82 -22.06 7.21 2.27
CA THR A 82 -22.00 6.70 3.64
C THR A 82 -20.58 6.25 4.00
N PRO A 83 -20.21 6.20 5.29
CA PRO A 83 -18.88 5.78 5.74
C PRO A 83 -18.41 4.43 5.20
N ASP A 84 -19.30 3.43 5.15
CA ASP A 84 -19.02 2.11 4.60
C ASP A 84 -18.78 2.14 3.08
N GLN A 85 -19.50 2.97 2.35
CA GLN A 85 -19.28 3.17 0.91
C GLN A 85 -17.94 3.84 0.63
N LYS A 86 -17.60 4.90 1.38
CA LYS A 86 -16.30 5.56 1.26
C LYS A 86 -15.16 4.60 1.58
N LEU A 87 -15.28 3.86 2.68
CA LEU A 87 -14.30 2.86 3.08
C LEU A 87 -14.13 1.77 2.01
N THR A 88 -15.23 1.29 1.44
CA THR A 88 -15.23 0.34 0.32
C THR A 88 -14.44 0.88 -0.88
N ARG A 89 -14.71 2.12 -1.31
CA ARG A 89 -13.98 2.75 -2.43
C ARG A 89 -12.50 2.96 -2.13
N MET A 90 -12.17 3.38 -0.90
CA MET A 90 -10.78 3.52 -0.46
C MET A 90 -10.03 2.18 -0.52
N ILE A 91 -10.65 1.09 -0.05
CA ILE A 91 -10.08 -0.25 -0.10
C ILE A 91 -9.89 -0.69 -1.55
N LEU A 92 -10.91 -0.56 -2.41
CA LEU A 92 -10.82 -0.91 -3.83
C LEU A 92 -9.72 -0.13 -4.55
N SER A 93 -9.64 1.17 -4.32
CA SER A 93 -8.62 2.02 -4.92
C SER A 93 -7.21 1.67 -4.45
N GLY A 94 -7.06 1.28 -3.17
CA GLY A 94 -5.80 0.76 -2.64
C GLY A 94 -5.42 -0.58 -3.29
N VAL A 95 -6.34 -1.54 -3.33
CA VAL A 95 -6.14 -2.85 -3.99
C VAL A 95 -5.74 -2.65 -5.45
N ASP A 96 -6.46 -1.81 -6.20
CA ASP A 96 -6.12 -1.46 -7.59
C ASP A 96 -4.76 -0.78 -7.71
N PHE A 97 -4.40 0.12 -6.78
CA PHE A 97 -3.09 0.78 -6.78
C PHE A 97 -1.96 -0.24 -6.64
N PHE A 98 -2.06 -1.14 -5.65
CA PHE A 98 -1.08 -2.18 -5.44
C PHE A 98 -1.09 -3.22 -6.57
N HIS A 99 -2.23 -3.53 -7.21
CA HIS A 99 -2.28 -4.48 -8.34
C HIS A 99 -1.78 -3.89 -9.67
N SER A 100 -2.18 -2.66 -10.00
CA SER A 100 -1.75 -1.99 -11.24
C SER A 100 -0.24 -1.73 -11.26
N ASP A 101 0.34 -1.46 -10.09
CA ASP A 101 1.79 -1.38 -9.94
C ASP A 101 2.43 -2.78 -9.78
N ARG A 102 1.76 -3.74 -9.11
CA ARG A 102 2.25 -5.13 -9.02
C ARG A 102 2.26 -5.88 -10.35
N GLN A 103 1.42 -5.53 -11.33
CA GLN A 103 1.53 -6.09 -12.68
C GLN A 103 2.84 -5.71 -13.40
N GLN A 104 3.54 -4.66 -12.93
CA GLN A 104 4.93 -4.37 -13.32
C GLN A 104 5.97 -5.01 -12.39
N ALA A 105 5.53 -5.66 -11.30
CA ALA A 105 6.34 -6.06 -10.14
C ALA A 105 6.36 -7.57 -9.86
N ILE A 106 6.47 -8.40 -10.91
CA ILE A 106 6.79 -9.84 -10.79
C ILE A 106 8.03 -10.08 -9.89
N GLY A 107 8.88 -9.06 -9.69
CA GLY A 107 10.05 -9.11 -8.83
C GLY A 107 9.83 -8.79 -7.34
N ILE A 108 8.77 -8.09 -6.88
CA ILE A 108 8.63 -7.75 -5.43
C ILE A 108 8.51 -9.02 -4.58
N ASP A 109 7.76 -10.01 -5.06
CA ASP A 109 7.54 -11.24 -4.32
C ASP A 109 8.70 -12.26 -4.53
N ALA A 110 9.75 -11.89 -5.28
CA ALA A 110 10.93 -12.71 -5.42
C ALA A 110 11.75 -12.73 -4.10
N PRO A 111 12.46 -13.83 -3.78
CA PRO A 111 13.28 -13.91 -2.56
C PRO A 111 14.26 -12.75 -2.39
N SER A 112 14.85 -12.26 -3.48
CA SER A 112 15.78 -11.12 -3.51
C SER A 112 15.16 -9.77 -3.13
N ASN A 113 13.83 -9.71 -2.99
CA ASN A 113 13.07 -8.53 -2.58
C ASN A 113 12.38 -8.67 -1.22
N ALA A 114 12.54 -9.79 -0.50
CA ALA A 114 11.83 -10.03 0.76
C ALA A 114 11.96 -8.87 1.77
N VAL A 115 13.16 -8.31 1.94
CA VAL A 115 13.41 -7.15 2.83
C VAL A 115 12.68 -5.89 2.36
N PHE A 116 12.65 -5.66 1.05
CA PHE A 116 11.98 -4.48 0.48
C PHE A 116 10.47 -4.61 0.56
N HIS A 117 9.94 -5.81 0.31
CA HIS A 117 8.54 -6.14 0.50
C HIS A 117 8.12 -5.98 1.97
N GLU A 118 8.92 -6.49 2.92
CA GLU A 118 8.66 -6.30 4.35
C GLU A 118 8.63 -4.82 4.73
N LYS A 119 9.65 -4.04 4.34
CA LYS A 119 9.68 -2.58 4.56
C LYS A 119 8.46 -1.89 3.95
N LEU A 120 8.03 -2.31 2.76
CA LEU A 120 6.85 -1.78 2.08
C LEU A 120 5.57 -2.11 2.87
N MET A 121 5.37 -3.36 3.30
CA MET A 121 4.18 -3.77 4.06
C MET A 121 4.11 -3.05 5.42
N ILE A 122 5.24 -2.92 6.13
CA ILE A 122 5.31 -2.17 7.40
C ILE A 122 4.98 -0.69 7.17
N ALA A 123 5.56 -0.07 6.13
CA ALA A 123 5.27 1.31 5.79
C ALA A 123 3.79 1.50 5.40
N ALA A 124 3.21 0.56 4.66
CA ALA A 124 1.81 0.57 4.29
C ALA A 124 0.91 0.56 5.54
N VAL A 125 1.12 -0.37 6.49
CA VAL A 125 0.35 -0.40 7.75
C VAL A 125 0.48 0.92 8.50
N LYS A 126 1.71 1.36 8.81
CA LYS A 126 1.95 2.57 9.62
C LYS A 126 1.36 3.85 9.02
N ARG A 127 1.31 3.94 7.69
CA ARG A 127 0.94 5.18 7.01
C ARG A 127 -0.50 5.19 6.50
N LEU A 128 -1.05 4.04 6.14
CA LEU A 128 -2.44 3.92 5.72
C LEU A 128 -3.38 3.81 6.91
N ALA A 129 -2.96 3.20 8.03
CA ALA A 129 -3.83 3.02 9.20
C ALA A 129 -4.43 4.34 9.70
N PRO A 130 -3.68 5.46 9.87
CA PRO A 130 -4.28 6.73 10.26
C PRO A 130 -5.28 7.30 9.24
N VAL A 131 -5.11 6.98 7.95
CA VAL A 131 -6.03 7.43 6.89
C VAL A 131 -7.36 6.67 7.00
N PHE A 132 -7.29 5.35 7.16
CA PHE A 132 -8.46 4.50 7.38
C PHE A 132 -9.12 4.75 8.73
N ALA A 133 -8.35 5.00 9.79
CA ALA A 133 -8.85 5.30 11.13
C ALA A 133 -9.79 6.50 11.12
N ARG A 134 -9.45 7.60 10.43
CA ARG A 134 -10.34 8.76 10.29
C ARG A 134 -11.68 8.40 9.64
N MET A 135 -11.67 7.49 8.66
CA MET A 135 -12.89 7.03 8.02
C MET A 135 -13.71 6.13 8.96
N ILE A 136 -13.04 5.29 9.74
CA ILE A 136 -13.67 4.43 10.75
C ILE A 136 -14.27 5.29 11.88
N GLU A 137 -13.55 6.30 12.37
CA GLU A 137 -14.03 7.27 13.37
C GLU A 137 -15.31 7.98 12.92
N GLN A 138 -15.34 8.44 11.66
CA GLN A 138 -16.56 8.99 11.07
C GLN A 138 -17.68 7.93 11.03
N GLY A 139 -17.38 6.69 10.65
CA GLY A 139 -18.37 5.60 10.68
C GLY A 139 -18.89 5.27 12.08
N VAL A 140 -18.07 5.41 13.12
CA VAL A 140 -18.50 5.28 14.52
C VAL A 140 -19.41 6.43 14.92
N ALA A 141 -19.04 7.67 14.59
CA ALA A 141 -19.85 8.86 14.87
C ALA A 141 -21.22 8.82 14.16
N GLU A 142 -21.27 8.24 12.96
CA GLU A 142 -22.48 8.04 12.16
C GLU A 142 -23.19 6.70 12.43
N GLN A 143 -22.76 5.94 13.45
CA GLN A 143 -23.36 4.67 13.88
C GLN A 143 -23.39 3.55 12.81
N VAL A 144 -22.49 3.62 11.85
CA VAL A 144 -22.25 2.58 10.83
C VAL A 144 -21.31 1.49 11.36
N PHE A 145 -20.37 1.88 12.23
CA PHE A 145 -19.42 1.02 12.93
C PHE A 145 -19.56 1.19 14.44
N SER A 146 -19.04 0.25 15.23
CA SER A 146 -19.13 0.28 16.70
C SER A 146 -17.82 -0.05 17.43
N THR A 147 -16.69 -0.11 16.72
CA THR A 147 -15.37 -0.27 17.33
C THR A 147 -15.01 0.89 18.26
N GLU A 148 -14.48 0.58 19.45
CA GLU A 148 -13.94 1.57 20.41
C GLU A 148 -12.48 1.97 20.09
N HIS A 149 -11.82 1.23 19.19
CA HIS A 149 -10.40 1.39 18.85
C HIS A 149 -10.18 1.60 17.34
N PRO A 150 -10.55 2.75 16.74
CA PRO A 150 -10.50 2.93 15.29
C PRO A 150 -9.13 2.74 14.65
N LEU A 151 -8.06 3.24 15.29
CA LEU A 151 -6.70 3.15 14.76
C LEU A 151 -6.19 1.71 14.82
N GLU A 152 -6.30 1.07 15.97
CA GLU A 152 -5.86 -0.31 16.20
C GLU A 152 -6.64 -1.27 15.31
N SER A 153 -7.95 -1.04 15.13
CA SER A 153 -8.78 -1.78 14.18
C SER A 153 -8.26 -1.64 12.74
N ALA A 154 -7.88 -0.44 12.32
CA ALA A 154 -7.28 -0.22 11.01
C ALA A 154 -5.93 -0.94 10.86
N GLU A 155 -5.06 -0.87 11.88
CA GLU A 155 -3.77 -1.56 11.90
C GLU A 155 -3.93 -3.08 11.81
N MET A 156 -4.86 -3.65 12.57
CA MET A 156 -5.17 -5.09 12.55
C MET A 156 -5.67 -5.53 11.18
N ILE A 157 -6.63 -4.80 10.59
CA ILE A 157 -7.20 -5.14 9.28
C ILE A 157 -6.14 -5.04 8.18
N LEU A 158 -5.32 -3.98 8.18
CA LEU A 158 -4.22 -3.83 7.22
C LEU A 158 -3.14 -4.90 7.40
N THR A 159 -2.84 -5.29 8.64
CA THR A 159 -1.88 -6.37 8.92
C THR A 159 -2.40 -7.70 8.40
N LEU A 160 -3.66 -8.04 8.66
CA LEU A 160 -4.28 -9.25 8.11
C LEU A 160 -4.31 -9.23 6.58
N SER A 161 -4.62 -8.08 5.98
CA SER A 161 -4.67 -7.93 4.53
C SER A 161 -3.29 -8.02 3.88
N ASN A 162 -2.26 -7.43 4.50
CA ASN A 162 -0.91 -7.35 3.93
C ASN A 162 -0.07 -8.59 4.18
N PHE A 163 -0.22 -9.25 5.34
CA PHE A 163 0.61 -10.40 5.71
C PHE A 163 -0.15 -11.71 5.64
N TYR A 164 -1.35 -11.82 6.23
CA TYR A 164 -2.05 -13.12 6.24
C TYR A 164 -2.51 -13.55 4.84
N LEU A 165 -2.85 -12.59 3.96
CA LEU A 165 -3.18 -12.87 2.56
C LEU A 165 -1.95 -12.96 1.65
N ASP A 166 -0.74 -12.75 2.16
CA ASP A 166 0.50 -12.94 1.41
C ASP A 166 0.74 -14.44 1.20
N ASP A 167 0.47 -14.90 -0.01
CA ASP A 167 0.58 -16.30 -0.41
C ASP A 167 2.03 -16.76 -0.55
N VAL A 168 2.94 -15.85 -0.88
CA VAL A 168 4.38 -16.14 -0.99
C VAL A 168 5.02 -16.27 0.39
N LEU A 169 4.71 -15.35 1.31
CA LEU A 169 5.26 -15.35 2.67
C LEU A 169 4.91 -16.64 3.43
N PHE A 170 3.65 -17.06 3.36
CA PHE A 170 3.16 -18.24 4.08
C PHE A 170 3.08 -19.50 3.22
N GLN A 171 3.40 -19.41 1.93
CA GLN A 171 3.31 -20.51 0.96
C GLN A 171 1.89 -21.11 0.92
N TRP A 172 0.89 -20.22 0.90
CA TRP A 172 -0.50 -20.65 0.79
C TRP A 172 -0.77 -21.27 -0.57
N LYS A 173 -1.64 -22.28 -0.59
CA LYS A 173 -2.08 -22.84 -1.87
C LYS A 173 -3.08 -21.87 -2.52
N PRO A 174 -2.95 -21.58 -3.83
CA PRO A 174 -3.83 -20.65 -4.54
C PRO A 174 -5.33 -20.94 -4.34
N GLU A 175 -5.72 -22.22 -4.29
CA GLU A 175 -7.10 -22.63 -4.08
C GLU A 175 -7.68 -22.26 -2.70
N THR A 176 -6.84 -21.94 -1.72
CA THR A 176 -7.27 -21.53 -0.37
C THR A 176 -7.44 -20.02 -0.22
N ILE A 177 -6.90 -19.22 -1.15
CA ILE A 177 -6.90 -17.76 -1.08
C ILE A 177 -8.32 -17.17 -1.01
N PRO A 178 -9.31 -17.64 -1.79
CA PRO A 178 -10.68 -17.11 -1.70
C PRO A 178 -11.30 -17.26 -0.30
N ASP A 179 -11.07 -18.40 0.36
CA ASP A 179 -11.57 -18.64 1.72
C ASP A 179 -10.85 -17.77 2.76
N LYS A 180 -9.56 -17.50 2.56
CA LYS A 180 -8.78 -16.58 3.40
C LYS A 180 -9.26 -15.14 3.26
N ILE A 181 -9.55 -14.69 2.04
CA ILE A 181 -10.10 -13.36 1.78
C ILE A 181 -11.47 -13.22 2.45
N ARG A 182 -12.33 -14.26 2.36
CA ARG A 182 -13.60 -14.28 3.09
C ARG A 182 -13.41 -14.19 4.60
N ALA A 183 -12.43 -14.92 5.15
CA ALA A 183 -12.12 -14.86 6.57
C ALA A 183 -11.63 -13.47 7.00
N VAL A 184 -10.83 -12.78 6.18
CA VAL A 184 -10.40 -11.40 6.44
C VAL A 184 -11.58 -10.43 6.38
N ALA A 185 -12.46 -10.56 5.37
CA ALA A 185 -13.66 -9.72 5.26
C ALA A 185 -14.57 -9.90 6.49
N ASP A 186 -14.90 -11.12 6.86
CA ASP A 186 -15.72 -11.41 8.04
C ASP A 186 -15.04 -10.95 9.34
N SER A 187 -13.70 -10.99 9.41
CA SER A 187 -12.94 -10.49 10.57
C SER A 187 -13.00 -8.98 10.65
N ALA A 188 -12.86 -8.27 9.53
CA ALA A 188 -13.01 -6.82 9.46
C ALA A 188 -14.41 -6.37 9.90
N GLU A 189 -15.46 -7.10 9.49
CA GLU A 189 -16.83 -6.83 9.95
C GLU A 189 -16.95 -6.93 11.48
N ARG A 190 -16.35 -7.96 12.09
CA ARG A 190 -16.36 -8.15 13.54
C ARG A 190 -15.52 -7.11 14.28
N ILE A 191 -14.31 -6.84 13.79
CA ILE A 191 -13.39 -5.85 14.37
C ILE A 191 -14.03 -4.47 14.39
N LEU A 192 -14.66 -4.06 13.27
CA LEU A 192 -15.30 -2.75 13.16
C LEU A 192 -16.70 -2.70 13.80
N GLY A 193 -17.27 -3.86 14.14
CA GLY A 193 -18.67 -3.97 14.54
C GLY A 193 -19.61 -3.45 13.45
N ALA A 194 -19.30 -3.78 12.19
CA ALA A 194 -20.08 -3.42 11.01
C ALA A 194 -21.22 -4.43 10.78
N LYS A 195 -22.19 -4.05 9.95
CA LYS A 195 -23.25 -4.98 9.51
C LYS A 195 -22.63 -6.15 8.74
N LYS A 196 -23.17 -7.35 8.96
CA LYS A 196 -22.77 -8.53 8.19
C LYS A 196 -22.96 -8.30 6.68
N GLY A 197 -21.93 -8.59 5.90
CA GLY A 197 -21.91 -8.42 4.45
C GLY A 197 -21.36 -7.08 3.96
N THR A 198 -21.04 -6.13 4.85
CA THR A 198 -20.43 -4.84 4.48
C THR A 198 -19.14 -5.02 3.67
N PHE A 199 -18.29 -5.99 3.99
CA PHE A 199 -17.00 -6.20 3.30
C PHE A 199 -17.03 -7.39 2.33
N ARG A 200 -18.21 -7.92 1.99
CA ARG A 200 -18.35 -9.06 1.08
C ARG A 200 -17.82 -8.78 -0.32
N PHE A 201 -17.71 -7.51 -0.72
CA PHE A 201 -17.15 -7.11 -2.01
C PHE A 201 -15.73 -7.63 -2.24
N LEU A 202 -14.93 -7.80 -1.17
CA LEU A 202 -13.58 -8.36 -1.22
C LEU A 202 -13.56 -9.78 -1.81
N CYS A 203 -14.62 -10.56 -1.60
CA CYS A 203 -14.72 -11.91 -2.18
C CYS A 203 -14.84 -11.86 -3.72
N PHE A 204 -15.49 -10.84 -4.29
CA PHE A 204 -15.63 -10.73 -5.74
C PHE A 204 -14.31 -10.37 -6.42
N LEU A 205 -13.47 -9.55 -5.76
CA LEU A 205 -12.12 -9.24 -6.22
C LEU A 205 -11.27 -10.52 -6.33
N ALA A 206 -11.36 -11.40 -5.33
CA ALA A 206 -10.65 -12.69 -5.31
C ALA A 206 -11.05 -13.60 -6.48
N GLU A 207 -12.31 -13.55 -6.88
CA GLU A 207 -12.90 -14.39 -7.93
C GLU A 207 -12.73 -13.79 -9.34
N GLY A 208 -12.09 -12.63 -9.49
CA GLY A 208 -11.99 -11.92 -10.77
C GLY A 208 -13.33 -11.43 -11.32
N ARG A 209 -14.32 -11.25 -10.44
CA ARG A 209 -15.68 -10.81 -10.78
C ARG A 209 -15.86 -9.34 -10.43
N SER A 210 -16.59 -8.61 -11.26
CA SER A 210 -16.99 -7.23 -10.96
C SER A 210 -17.80 -7.22 -9.66
N ALA A 211 -17.44 -6.35 -8.71
CA ALA A 211 -18.24 -6.14 -7.51
C ALA A 211 -19.66 -5.65 -7.89
N PRO A 212 -20.72 -6.14 -7.23
CA PRO A 212 -22.10 -5.74 -7.50
C PRO A 212 -22.40 -4.29 -7.07
#